data_AF-A0A8T6Q4Z9-F1
#
_entry.id   AF-A0A8T6Q4Z9-F1
#
_cell.length_a   1.000
_cell.length_b   1.000
_cell.length_c   1.000
_cell.angle_alpha   90.00
_cell.angle_beta   90.00
_cell.angle_gamma   90.00
#
_symmetry.space_group_name_H-M   'P 1'
#
loop_
_entity.id
_entity.type
_entity.pdbx_description
1 polymer ?
#
loop_
_entity_poly.entity_id
_entity_poly.type
_entity_poly.pdbx_seq_one_letter_code
_entity_poly.pdbx_strand_id
1 'polypeptide(L)' 'AVHNAVVMEEVAKMAWIARSINPQLNHIDSFLMNKHFMRKHGPNAYYGQK' A
#
# COMPACT_ATOMS: atom_id res chain seq x y z
N ALA A 1 -11.57 -0.92 -11.47
CA ALA A 1 -11.72 -2.24 -10.82
C ALA A 1 -10.54 -3.16 -11.11
N VAL A 2 -10.25 -3.49 -12.38
CA VAL A 2 -9.15 -4.41 -12.77
C VAL A 2 -7.77 -3.97 -12.24
N HIS A 3 -7.42 -2.69 -12.36
CA HIS A 3 -6.14 -2.18 -11.87
C HIS A 3 -5.93 -2.45 -10.37
N ASN A 4 -6.95 -2.19 -9.56
CA ASN A 4 -6.85 -2.41 -8.10
C ASN A 4 -6.76 -3.91 -7.76
N ALA A 5 -7.42 -4.78 -8.55
CA ALA A 5 -7.33 -6.22 -8.35
C ALA A 5 -5.90 -6.74 -8.61
N VAL A 6 -5.25 -6.28 -9.68
CA VAL A 6 -3.84 -6.63 -9.97
C VAL A 6 -2.91 -6.13 -8.86
N VAL A 7 -3.09 -4.88 -8.41
CA VAL A 7 -2.29 -4.33 -7.30
C VAL A 7 -2.50 -5.14 -6.02
N MET A 8 -3.73 -5.56 -5.72
CA MET A 8 -4.04 -6.36 -4.54
C MET A 8 -3.32 -7.72 -4.57
N GLU A 9 -3.34 -8.39 -5.71
CA GLU A 9 -2.64 -9.68 -5.89
C GLU A 9 -1.13 -9.55 -5.67
N GLU A 10 -0.50 -8.54 -6.28
CA GLU A 10 0.94 -8.34 -6.12
C GLU A 10 1.32 -8.03 -4.67
N VAL A 11 0.53 -7.22 -3.97
CA VAL A 11 0.75 -6.91 -2.54
C VAL A 11 0.54 -8.15 -1.67
N ALA A 12 -0.44 -8.99 -1.97
CA ALA A 12 -0.67 -10.24 -1.25
C ALA A 12 0.51 -11.22 -1.41
N LYS A 13 1.02 -11.38 -2.63
CA LYS A 13 2.21 -12.20 -2.90
C LYS A 13 3.44 -11.69 -2.17
N MET A 14 3.71 -10.38 -2.22
CA MET A 14 4.83 -9.78 -1.49
C MET A 14 4.70 -9.97 0.02
N ALA A 15 3.50 -9.81 0.58
CA ALA A 15 3.24 -10.02 2.00
C ALA A 15 3.47 -11.48 2.42
N TRP A 16 3.04 -12.45 1.61
CA TRP A 16 3.25 -13.87 1.87
C TRP A 16 4.74 -14.22 1.92
N ILE A 17 5.52 -13.75 0.94
CA ILE A 17 6.98 -13.96 0.91
C ILE A 17 7.64 -13.30 2.14
N ALA A 18 7.31 -12.03 2.42
CA ALA A 18 7.92 -11.28 3.52
C ALA A 18 7.65 -11.93 4.89
N ARG A 19 6.43 -12.44 5.11
CA ARG A 19 6.05 -13.18 6.33
C ARG A 19 6.73 -14.53 6.45
N SER A 20 6.95 -15.20 5.31
CA SER A 20 7.68 -16.48 5.28
C SER A 20 9.15 -16.30 5.67
N ILE A 21 9.74 -15.14 5.33
CA ILE A 21 11.12 -14.79 5.71
C ILE A 21 11.20 -14.29 7.16
N ASN A 22 10.27 -13.42 7.56
CA ASN A 22 10.20 -12.85 8.91
C ASN A 22 8.78 -13.02 9.49
N PRO A 23 8.55 -14.06 10.30
CA PRO A 23 7.25 -14.27 10.95
C PRO A 23 6.83 -13.11 11.87
N GLN A 24 7.81 -12.41 12.47
CA GLN A 24 7.60 -11.28 13.39
C GLN A 24 7.44 -9.93 12.67
N LEU A 25 7.30 -9.92 11.34
CA LEU A 25 7.12 -8.68 10.58
C LEU A 25 5.94 -7.87 11.14
N ASN A 26 6.14 -6.59 11.40
CA ASN A 26 5.07 -5.72 11.87
C ASN A 26 4.48 -4.93 10.72
N HIS A 27 3.27 -4.39 10.95
CA HIS A 27 2.65 -3.50 9.99
C HIS A 27 3.49 -2.23 9.80
N ILE A 28 3.39 -1.63 8.61
CA ILE A 28 3.97 -0.32 8.35
C ILE A 28 3.37 0.72 9.31
N ASP A 29 4.17 1.72 9.65
CA ASP A 29 3.72 2.84 10.46
C ASP A 29 2.44 3.49 9.90
N SER A 30 1.49 3.77 10.79
CA SER A 30 0.15 4.26 10.41
C SER A 30 0.20 5.68 9.83
N PHE A 31 1.11 6.54 10.30
CA PHE A 31 1.30 7.87 9.73
C PHE A 31 1.83 7.77 8.30
N LEU A 32 2.81 6.89 8.05
CA LEU A 32 3.34 6.67 6.71
C LEU A 32 2.26 6.09 5.75
N MET A 33 1.46 5.14 6.21
CA MET A 33 0.35 4.58 5.43
C MET A 33 -0.66 5.66 5.03
N ASN A 34 -1.10 6.46 6.01
CA ASN A 34 -2.04 7.56 5.77
C ASN A 34 -1.45 8.61 4.83
N LYS A 35 -0.18 8.98 5.00
CA LYS A 35 0.51 9.92 4.11
C LYS A 35 0.52 9.43 2.66
N HIS A 36 0.81 8.15 2.43
CA HIS A 36 0.82 7.56 1.09
C HIS A 36 -0.56 7.55 0.42
N PHE A 37 -1.60 7.20 1.18
CA PHE A 37 -2.97 7.21 0.67
C PHE A 37 -3.43 8.63 0.33
N MET A 38 -3.27 9.57 1.27
CA MET A 38 -3.72 10.95 1.12
C MET A 38 -2.99 11.70 -0.01
N ARG A 39 -1.76 11.29 -0.37
CA ARG A 39 -1.04 11.86 -1.51
C ARG A 39 -1.81 11.79 -2.83
N LYS A 40 -2.62 10.74 -3.05
CA LYS A 40 -3.43 10.55 -4.26
C LYS A 40 -4.92 10.76 -4.03
N HIS A 41 -5.41 10.54 -2.81
CA HIS A 41 -6.84 10.48 -2.51
C HIS A 41 -7.32 11.49 -1.45
N GLY A 42 -6.42 12.32 -0.92
CA GLY A 42 -6.77 13.33 0.08
C GLY A 42 -7.28 14.64 -0.55
N PRO A 43 -7.88 15.54 0.26
CA PRO A 43 -8.37 16.84 -0.21
C PRO A 43 -7.29 17.71 -0.89
N ASN A 44 -6.03 17.56 -0.47
CA ASN A 44 -4.86 18.25 -1.04
C ASN A 44 -3.97 17.28 -1.86
N ALA A 45 -4.57 16.29 -2.52
CA ALA A 45 -3.81 15.34 -3.34
C ALA A 45 -3.05 16.09 -4.46
N TYR A 46 -1.74 15.89 -4.52
CA TYR A 46 -0.82 16.58 -5.44
C TYR A 46 -0.17 15.64 -6.46
N TYR A 47 -0.54 14.36 -6.44
CA TYR A 47 -0.04 13.36 -7.37
C TYR A 47 -1.19 12.83 -8.23
N GLY A 48 -1.10 13.02 -9.55
CA GLY A 48 -2.19 12.70 -10.49
C GLY A 48 -3.15 13.85 -10.77
N GLN A 49 -2.89 15.05 -10.25
CA GLN A 49 -3.52 16.28 -10.74
C GLN A 49 -3.05 16.53 -12.19
N LYS A 50 -3.98 16.43 -13.13
CA LYS A 50 -3.91 17.15 -14.41
C LYS A 50 -4.64 18.47 -14.24
#